data_AF-A0A927DIL4-F1
#
_entry.id   AF-A0A927DIL4-F1
#
_cell.length_a   1.000
_cell.length_b   1.000
_cell.length_c   1.000
_cell.angle_alpha   90.00
_cell.angle_beta   90.00
_cell.angle_gamma   90.00
#
_symmetry.space_group_name_H-M   'P 1'
#
loop_
_entity.id
_entity.type
_entity.pdbx_description
1 polymer ?
#
loop_
_entity_poly.entity_id
_entity_poly.type
_entity_poly.pdbx_seq_one_letter_code
_entity_poly.pdbx_strand_id
1 'polypeptide(L)'
;MDLLWINGENFRTLKQANLLLTGWAESLPNWRYVDLQKPVREDFSVATEGAESPWGSAQLTFIARRGQTPQPPTSPQALLAFARAHPGSVTYPRPPDFTGTALLEQLLIALTDQPAALRQPPQPTTFAAVTAPLWRYLDALHPALWRAGKDFPASPARMDAMLNQGTLRLSLTFNPCTPGRKPPAANYRRTATASALPRGPSATSISLPSRLTPALSLAPK
;
A
#
# COMPACT_ATOMS: atom_id res chain seq x y z
N MET A 1 -13.67 -18.17 -21.34
CA MET A 1 -13.53 -17.11 -20.31
C MET A 1 -13.29 -15.84 -21.06
N ASP A 2 -14.23 -14.91 -21.04
CA ASP A 2 -14.19 -13.70 -21.89
C ASP A 2 -13.71 -12.45 -21.14
N LEU A 3 -13.89 -12.42 -19.81
CA LEU A 3 -13.36 -11.38 -18.93
C LEU A 3 -12.88 -12.01 -17.62
N LEU A 4 -11.72 -11.57 -17.13
CA LEU A 4 -11.13 -12.04 -15.88
C LEU A 4 -10.73 -10.85 -15.02
N TRP A 5 -11.10 -10.89 -13.74
CA TRP A 5 -10.59 -9.95 -12.76
C TRP A 5 -9.24 -10.44 -12.24
N ILE A 6 -8.18 -9.66 -12.46
CA ILE A 6 -6.82 -9.94 -12.00
C ILE A 6 -6.23 -8.72 -11.30
N ASN A 7 -5.16 -8.93 -10.53
CA ASN A 7 -4.29 -7.84 -10.08
C ASN A 7 -3.20 -7.57 -11.13
N GLY A 8 -2.45 -6.49 -10.98
CA GLY A 8 -1.45 -6.12 -11.97
C GLY A 8 -0.20 -7.04 -12.04
N GLU A 9 0.11 -7.78 -10.98
CA GLU A 9 1.15 -8.83 -11.02
C GLU A 9 0.75 -9.97 -11.98
N ASN A 10 -0.49 -10.44 -11.87
CA ASN A 10 -1.05 -11.43 -12.78
C ASN A 10 -1.22 -10.86 -14.19
N PHE A 11 -1.60 -9.58 -14.32
CA PHE A 11 -1.64 -8.88 -15.62
C PHE A 11 -0.29 -8.93 -16.32
N ARG A 12 0.79 -8.51 -15.64
CA ARG A 12 2.15 -8.59 -16.19
C ARG A 12 2.49 -10.00 -16.65
N THR A 13 2.21 -11.00 -15.82
CA THR A 13 2.53 -12.41 -16.12
C THR A 13 1.79 -12.88 -17.37
N LEU A 14 0.49 -12.62 -17.47
CA LEU A 14 -0.32 -12.98 -18.64
C LEU A 14 0.11 -12.20 -19.88
N LYS A 15 0.46 -10.93 -19.73
CA LYS A 15 0.96 -10.08 -20.82
C LYS A 15 2.28 -10.58 -21.39
N GLN A 16 3.24 -10.93 -20.53
CA GLN A 16 4.52 -11.51 -20.94
C GLN A 16 4.35 -12.86 -21.66
N ALA A 17 3.31 -13.61 -21.29
CA ALA A 17 2.97 -14.87 -21.93
C ALA A 17 2.11 -14.70 -23.21
N ASN A 18 1.82 -13.47 -23.65
CA ASN A 18 0.93 -13.17 -24.79
C ASN A 18 -0.48 -13.78 -24.66
N LEU A 19 -1.02 -13.83 -23.45
CA LEU A 19 -2.33 -14.42 -23.15
C LEU A 19 -3.47 -13.38 -23.05
N LEU A 20 -3.21 -12.11 -23.36
CA LEU A 20 -4.17 -11.02 -23.27
C LEU A 20 -4.46 -10.42 -24.65
N LEU A 21 -5.74 -10.19 -24.95
CA LEU A 21 -6.16 -9.39 -26.09
C LEU A 21 -5.89 -7.91 -25.80
N THR A 22 -5.31 -7.18 -26.75
CA THR A 22 -4.99 -5.74 -26.63
C THR A 22 -6.00 -4.87 -27.39
N GLY A 23 -6.00 -3.56 -27.11
CA GLY A 23 -6.81 -2.55 -27.81
C GLY A 23 -8.33 -2.56 -27.52
N TRP A 24 -8.86 -3.61 -26.90
CA TRP A 24 -10.31 -3.72 -26.66
C TRP A 24 -10.82 -2.66 -25.68
N ALA A 25 -10.08 -2.39 -24.60
CA ALA A 25 -10.56 -1.51 -23.54
C ALA A 25 -10.76 -0.07 -24.02
N GLU A 26 -9.82 0.45 -24.83
CA GLU A 26 -9.89 1.81 -25.35
C GLU A 26 -10.93 1.97 -26.48
N SER A 27 -11.37 0.86 -27.10
CA SER A 27 -12.43 0.86 -28.12
C SER A 27 -13.85 0.91 -27.54
N LEU A 28 -13.99 0.74 -26.23
CA LEU A 28 -15.31 0.76 -25.59
C LEU A 28 -15.94 2.16 -25.68
N PRO A 29 -17.26 2.27 -25.96
CA PRO A 29 -17.94 3.57 -26.06
C PRO A 29 -17.80 4.45 -24.82
N ASN A 30 -17.59 3.84 -23.65
CA ASN A 30 -17.47 4.55 -22.37
C ASN A 30 -16.03 4.87 -21.97
N TRP A 31 -15.02 4.50 -22.79
CA TRP A 31 -13.64 4.90 -22.56
C TRP A 31 -13.48 6.43 -22.47
N ARG A 32 -14.37 7.19 -23.14
CA ARG A 32 -14.48 8.65 -23.03
C ARG A 32 -14.65 9.20 -21.61
N TYR A 33 -15.08 8.36 -20.65
CA TYR A 33 -15.26 8.77 -19.25
C TYR A 33 -14.07 8.42 -18.36
N VAL A 34 -13.04 7.76 -18.91
CA VAL A 34 -11.82 7.43 -18.17
C VAL A 34 -10.99 8.70 -17.99
N ASP A 35 -10.60 8.98 -16.74
CA ASP A 35 -9.72 10.08 -16.40
C ASP A 35 -8.26 9.75 -16.77
N LEU A 36 -7.84 10.23 -17.94
CA LEU A 36 -6.48 10.01 -18.47
C LEU A 36 -5.38 10.80 -17.74
N GLN A 37 -5.74 11.68 -16.80
CA GLN A 37 -4.73 12.29 -15.90
C GLN A 37 -4.24 11.31 -14.84
N LYS A 38 -4.94 10.19 -14.65
CA LYS A 38 -4.51 9.07 -13.81
C LYS A 38 -3.68 8.07 -14.63
N PRO A 39 -2.80 7.28 -13.98
CA PRO A 39 -2.00 6.26 -14.65
C PRO A 39 -2.88 5.04 -14.99
N VAL A 40 -3.82 5.20 -15.92
CA VAL A 40 -4.76 4.15 -16.38
C VAL A 40 -4.24 3.38 -17.60
N ARG A 41 -3.11 3.82 -18.17
CA ARG A 41 -2.42 3.21 -19.31
C ARG A 41 -1.16 2.46 -18.91
N GLU A 42 -0.91 2.33 -17.62
CA GLU A 42 0.21 1.60 -17.06
C GLU A 42 -0.27 0.87 -15.82
N ASP A 43 -0.01 -0.44 -15.74
CA ASP A 43 -0.21 -1.24 -14.54
C ASP A 43 1.06 -2.02 -14.23
N PHE A 44 1.52 -2.01 -12.97
CA PHE A 44 2.79 -2.64 -12.58
C PHE A 44 3.99 -2.20 -13.45
N SER A 45 4.11 -0.92 -13.81
CA SER A 45 5.15 -0.42 -14.74
C SER A 45 5.13 -1.05 -16.14
N VAL A 46 4.03 -1.69 -16.52
CA VAL A 46 3.81 -2.28 -17.84
C VAL A 46 2.72 -1.47 -18.53
N ALA A 47 2.98 -0.98 -19.75
CA ALA A 47 1.95 -0.31 -20.54
C ALA A 47 0.75 -1.25 -20.69
N THR A 48 -0.49 -0.77 -20.53
CA THR A 48 -1.68 -1.64 -20.63
C THR A 48 -1.94 -2.02 -22.08
N GLU A 49 -1.70 -1.12 -23.02
CA GLU A 49 -1.98 -1.27 -24.46
C GLU A 49 -3.45 -1.65 -24.72
N GLY A 50 -4.36 -1.14 -23.88
CA GLY A 50 -5.79 -1.45 -23.96
C GLY A 50 -6.15 -2.90 -23.64
N ALA A 51 -5.26 -3.67 -23.01
CA ALA A 51 -5.51 -5.05 -22.61
C ALA A 51 -6.35 -5.18 -21.33
N GLU A 52 -6.58 -4.08 -20.62
CA GLU A 52 -7.41 -4.02 -19.43
C GLU A 52 -8.24 -2.73 -19.38
N SER A 53 -9.45 -2.83 -18.82
CA SER A 53 -10.31 -1.68 -18.56
C SER A 53 -10.17 -1.26 -17.09
N PRO A 54 -9.88 0.01 -16.78
CA PRO A 54 -9.69 0.46 -15.42
C PRO A 54 -11.00 0.40 -14.63
N TRP A 55 -11.01 -0.34 -13.52
CA TRP A 55 -12.17 -0.42 -12.62
C TRP A 55 -12.08 0.59 -11.46
N GLY A 56 -10.88 0.85 -10.96
CA GLY A 56 -10.64 1.77 -9.85
C GLY A 56 -9.17 1.88 -9.51
N SER A 57 -8.82 2.89 -8.70
CA SER A 57 -7.46 3.04 -8.18
C SER A 57 -7.40 2.51 -6.76
N ALA A 58 -6.39 1.69 -6.47
CA ALA A 58 -6.07 1.28 -5.12
C ALA A 58 -4.99 2.19 -4.54
N GLN A 59 -5.18 2.65 -3.30
CA GLN A 59 -4.22 3.49 -2.60
C GLN A 59 -4.15 3.05 -1.14
N LEU A 60 -2.92 2.82 -0.66
CA LEU A 60 -2.69 2.58 0.75
C LEU A 60 -3.09 3.82 1.55
N THR A 61 -4.03 3.61 2.46
CA THR A 61 -4.73 4.67 3.18
C THR A 61 -4.78 4.34 4.66
N PHE A 62 -4.50 5.33 5.51
CA PHE A 62 -4.75 5.21 6.94
C PHE A 62 -6.23 5.43 7.26
N ILE A 63 -6.78 4.56 8.10
CA ILE A 63 -8.10 4.72 8.70
C ILE A 63 -7.90 5.23 10.11
N ALA A 64 -8.48 6.38 10.43
CA ALA A 64 -8.41 6.97 11.76
C ALA A 64 -9.78 7.45 12.24
N ARG A 65 -10.07 7.35 13.54
CA ARG A 65 -11.27 7.94 14.14
C ARG A 65 -11.02 9.43 14.38
N ARG A 66 -11.75 10.33 13.71
CA ARG A 66 -11.57 11.79 13.88
C ARG A 66 -11.59 12.27 15.33
N GLY A 67 -12.46 11.69 16.17
CA GLY A 67 -12.54 12.07 17.58
C GLY A 67 -11.29 11.72 18.40
N GLN A 68 -10.47 10.77 17.93
CA GLN A 68 -9.22 10.37 18.59
C GLN A 68 -8.00 10.95 17.88
N THR A 69 -8.06 11.04 16.55
CA THR A 69 -6.99 11.48 15.67
C THR A 69 -7.56 12.48 14.65
N PRO A 70 -7.72 13.77 15.03
CA PRO A 70 -8.30 14.78 14.15
C PRO A 70 -7.43 15.05 12.91
N GLN A 71 -6.11 14.96 13.07
CA GLN A 71 -5.11 15.15 12.03
C GLN A 71 -4.29 13.86 11.88
N PRO A 72 -4.77 12.89 11.08
CA PRO A 72 -3.99 11.69 10.78
C PRO A 72 -2.70 12.05 10.03
N PRO A 73 -1.62 11.28 10.21
CA PRO A 73 -0.36 11.53 9.51
C PRO A 73 -0.51 11.38 7.99
N THR A 74 0.20 12.23 7.26
CA THR A 74 0.17 12.32 5.78
C THR A 74 1.55 12.09 5.15
N SER A 75 2.58 11.85 5.95
CA SER A 75 3.96 11.62 5.50
C SER A 75 4.68 10.62 6.42
N PRO A 76 5.79 10.00 5.98
CA PRO A 76 6.60 9.16 6.85
C PRO A 76 7.06 9.91 8.12
N GLN A 77 7.53 11.14 7.98
CA GLN A 77 7.99 11.95 9.11
C GLN A 77 6.85 12.27 10.08
N ALA A 78 5.66 12.59 9.55
CA ALA A 78 4.47 12.81 10.37
C ALA A 78 4.03 11.52 11.07
N LEU A 79 4.13 10.35 10.40
CA LEU A 79 3.82 9.05 11.00
C LEU A 79 4.77 8.71 12.15
N LEU A 80 6.08 8.92 11.96
CA LEU A 80 7.07 8.72 13.03
C LEU A 80 6.83 9.65 14.21
N ALA A 81 6.61 10.94 13.96
CA ALA A 81 6.29 11.91 15.02
C ALA A 81 5.01 11.51 15.76
N PHE A 82 3.97 11.10 15.03
CA PHE A 82 2.71 10.65 15.59
C PHE A 82 2.87 9.38 16.45
N ALA A 83 3.65 8.39 15.99
CA ALA A 83 3.94 7.18 16.76
C ALA A 83 4.69 7.51 18.06
N ARG A 84 5.66 8.44 18.02
CA ARG A 84 6.39 8.90 19.20
C ARG A 84 5.50 9.65 20.19
N ALA A 85 4.56 10.46 19.71
CA ALA A 85 3.59 11.18 20.54
C ALA A 85 2.52 10.25 21.15
N HIS A 86 2.28 9.09 20.53
CA HIS A 86 1.29 8.11 20.96
C HIS A 86 1.88 6.69 20.97
N PRO A 87 2.87 6.42 21.85
CA PRO A 87 3.59 5.16 21.84
C PRO A 87 2.63 3.98 22.06
N GLY A 88 2.84 2.91 21.29
CA GLY A 88 2.04 1.70 21.38
C GLY A 88 0.70 1.72 20.63
N SER A 89 0.33 2.85 20.03
CA SER A 89 -0.99 3.04 19.39
C SER A 89 -0.99 2.96 17.85
N VAL A 90 0.16 2.67 17.26
CA VAL A 90 0.36 2.55 15.81
C VAL A 90 1.08 1.24 15.54
N THR A 91 0.75 0.57 14.45
CA THR A 91 1.45 -0.63 13.96
C THR A 91 1.09 -0.85 12.49
N TYR A 92 1.57 -1.94 11.90
CA TYR A 92 1.20 -2.41 10.56
C TYR A 92 1.15 -3.94 10.55
N PRO A 93 0.45 -4.58 9.59
CA PRO A 93 0.42 -6.03 9.52
C PRO A 93 1.80 -6.59 9.20
N ARG A 94 2.19 -7.71 9.82
CA ARG A 94 3.49 -8.31 9.51
C ARG A 94 3.53 -8.83 8.06
N PRO A 95 4.61 -8.59 7.29
CA PRO A 95 4.90 -9.38 6.10
C PRO A 95 4.83 -10.90 6.42
N PRO A 96 4.31 -11.76 5.51
CA PRO A 96 4.04 -11.50 4.10
C PRO A 96 2.64 -10.92 3.81
N ASP A 97 1.94 -10.33 4.79
CA ASP A 97 0.67 -9.64 4.52
C ASP A 97 0.86 -8.57 3.43
N PHE A 98 -0.05 -8.57 2.46
CA PHE A 98 -0.01 -7.66 1.31
C PHE A 98 -0.05 -6.18 1.71
N THR A 99 -0.89 -5.82 2.68
CA THR A 99 -1.02 -4.41 3.12
C THR A 99 0.19 -3.97 3.93
N GLY A 100 0.72 -4.86 4.76
CA GLY A 100 1.99 -4.66 5.46
C GLY A 100 3.16 -4.43 4.49
N THR A 101 3.27 -5.29 3.48
CA THR A 101 4.30 -5.18 2.43
C THR A 101 4.15 -3.87 1.67
N ALA A 102 2.94 -3.55 1.18
CA ALA A 102 2.68 -2.30 0.47
C ALA A 102 3.01 -1.05 1.29
N LEU A 103 2.84 -1.06 2.62
CA LEU A 103 3.28 0.04 3.47
C LEU A 103 4.80 0.21 3.44
N LEU A 104 5.56 -0.88 3.58
CA LEU A 104 7.01 -0.84 3.56
C LEU A 104 7.54 -0.35 2.20
N GLU A 105 6.90 -0.76 1.11
CA GLU A 105 7.22 -0.28 -0.24
C GLU A 105 6.95 1.22 -0.38
N GLN A 106 5.79 1.70 0.06
CA GLN A 106 5.46 3.14 0.05
C GLN A 106 6.43 3.96 0.91
N LEU A 107 6.85 3.42 2.06
CA LEU A 107 7.88 4.05 2.88
C LEU A 107 9.23 4.10 2.15
N LEU A 108 9.65 3.00 1.50
CA LEU A 108 10.88 2.97 0.72
C LEU A 108 10.89 4.04 -0.38
N ILE A 109 9.79 4.15 -1.13
CA ILE A 109 9.62 5.14 -2.20
C ILE A 109 9.71 6.57 -1.65
N ALA A 110 9.08 6.82 -0.51
CA ALA A 110 9.05 8.15 0.08
C ALA A 110 10.36 8.55 0.79
N LEU A 111 11.18 7.57 1.20
CA LEU A 111 12.39 7.78 2.02
C LEU A 111 13.69 7.65 1.23
N THR A 112 13.70 6.93 0.11
CA THR A 112 14.92 6.73 -0.67
C THR A 112 15.41 8.04 -1.28
N ASP A 113 16.73 8.23 -1.29
CA ASP A 113 17.42 9.27 -2.04
C ASP A 113 17.72 8.85 -3.49
N GLN A 114 17.41 7.59 -3.86
CA GLN A 114 17.65 7.01 -5.18
C GLN A 114 16.34 6.53 -5.86
N PRO A 115 15.34 7.40 -6.09
CA PRO A 115 14.04 7.00 -6.64
C PRO A 115 14.13 6.40 -8.05
N ALA A 116 15.15 6.76 -8.83
CA ALA A 116 15.38 6.18 -10.15
C ALA A 116 15.79 4.70 -10.08
N ALA A 117 16.48 4.27 -9.03
CA ALA A 117 16.91 2.88 -8.86
C ALA A 117 15.71 1.94 -8.64
N LEU A 118 14.63 2.43 -8.02
CA LEU A 118 13.40 1.66 -7.79
C LEU A 118 12.63 1.32 -9.08
N ARG A 119 12.96 1.96 -10.20
CA ARG A 119 12.36 1.68 -11.51
C ARG A 119 13.11 0.59 -12.28
N GLN A 120 14.23 0.11 -11.75
CA GLN A 120 15.06 -0.92 -12.35
C GLN A 120 15.00 -2.19 -11.49
N PRO A 121 15.26 -3.38 -12.07
CA PRO A 121 15.47 -4.58 -11.28
C PRO A 121 16.56 -4.35 -10.23
N PRO A 122 16.39 -4.78 -8.97
CA PRO A 122 17.34 -4.52 -7.91
C PRO A 122 18.66 -5.21 -8.20
N GLN A 123 19.73 -4.44 -8.16
CA GLN A 123 21.09 -4.95 -8.30
C GLN A 123 21.64 -5.29 -6.90
N PRO A 124 22.20 -6.49 -6.69
CA PRO A 124 22.75 -6.87 -5.38
C PRO A 124 23.77 -5.88 -4.82
N THR A 125 24.53 -5.21 -5.69
CA THR A 125 25.58 -4.25 -5.33
C THR A 125 25.04 -2.91 -4.83
N THR A 126 23.85 -2.49 -5.27
CA THR A 126 23.24 -1.19 -4.90
C THR A 126 22.10 -1.34 -3.90
N PHE A 127 21.56 -2.54 -3.75
CA PHE A 127 20.38 -2.83 -2.94
C PHE A 127 20.46 -2.30 -1.50
N ALA A 128 21.58 -2.53 -0.82
CA ALA A 128 21.77 -2.10 0.56
C ALA A 128 21.75 -0.57 0.68
N ALA A 129 22.38 0.14 -0.27
CA ALA A 129 22.39 1.60 -0.28
C ALA A 129 21.01 2.18 -0.58
N VAL A 130 20.31 1.65 -1.59
CA VAL A 130 18.97 2.10 -2.00
C VAL A 130 17.94 1.93 -0.87
N THR A 131 18.05 0.86 -0.08
CA THR A 131 17.10 0.53 0.99
C THR A 131 17.51 1.04 2.38
N ALA A 132 18.76 1.50 2.58
CA ALA A 132 19.25 1.99 3.86
C ALA A 132 18.34 3.05 4.53
N PRO A 133 17.76 4.03 3.82
CA PRO A 133 16.85 5.00 4.43
C PRO A 133 15.60 4.38 5.07
N LEU A 134 15.05 3.31 4.48
CA LEU A 134 13.92 2.58 5.04
C LEU A 134 14.31 1.94 6.37
N TRP A 135 15.45 1.24 6.42
CA TRP A 135 15.89 0.52 7.62
C TRP A 135 16.13 1.47 8.80
N ARG A 136 16.85 2.57 8.57
CA ARG A 136 17.04 3.60 9.61
C ARG A 136 15.72 4.18 10.12
N TYR A 137 14.76 4.36 9.23
CA TYR A 137 13.43 4.85 9.60
C TYR A 137 12.67 3.82 10.44
N LEU A 138 12.72 2.54 10.08
CA LEU A 138 12.08 1.47 10.84
C LEU A 138 12.74 1.30 12.22
N ASP A 139 14.07 1.38 12.33
CA ASP A 139 14.78 1.37 13.61
C ASP A 139 14.30 2.49 14.54
N ALA A 140 14.01 3.67 13.97
CA ALA A 140 13.47 4.81 14.72
C ALA A 140 11.97 4.69 15.06
N LEU A 141 11.20 3.97 14.23
CA LEU A 141 9.75 3.81 14.34
C LEU A 141 9.36 2.67 15.29
N HIS A 142 9.98 1.50 15.15
CA HIS A 142 9.63 0.27 15.86
C HIS A 142 9.51 0.44 17.38
N PRO A 143 10.44 1.13 18.07
CA PRO A 143 10.32 1.33 19.53
C PRO A 143 9.02 2.04 19.95
N ALA A 144 8.43 2.85 19.07
CA ALA A 144 7.19 3.58 19.34
C ALA A 144 5.92 2.82 18.90
N LEU A 145 6.04 1.70 18.19
CA LEU A 145 4.90 0.92 17.73
C LEU A 145 4.24 0.13 18.87
N TRP A 146 3.04 -0.40 18.60
CA TRP A 146 2.39 -1.40 19.44
C TRP A 146 3.37 -2.52 19.79
N ARG A 147 3.45 -2.85 21.10
CA ARG A 147 4.41 -3.81 21.65
C ARG A 147 5.88 -3.51 21.28
N ALA A 148 6.22 -2.23 21.10
CA ALA A 148 7.55 -1.76 20.71
C ALA A 148 8.08 -2.44 19.43
N GLY A 149 7.18 -2.80 18.50
CA GLY A 149 7.55 -3.46 17.24
C GLY A 149 7.99 -4.92 17.41
N LYS A 150 7.87 -5.52 18.59
CA LYS A 150 8.19 -6.94 18.83
C LYS A 150 7.06 -7.88 18.39
N ASP A 151 5.89 -7.32 18.16
CA ASP A 151 4.73 -8.06 17.69
C ASP A 151 3.89 -7.20 16.74
N PHE A 152 3.23 -7.85 15.81
CA PHE A 152 2.49 -7.21 14.73
C PHE A 152 1.19 -7.97 14.48
N PRO A 153 0.09 -7.26 14.18
CA PRO A 153 -1.14 -7.89 13.75
C PRO A 153 -0.93 -8.78 12.53
N ALA A 154 -1.63 -9.93 12.50
CA ALA A 154 -1.55 -10.86 11.37
C ALA A 154 -2.29 -10.37 10.11
N SER A 155 -3.15 -9.35 10.20
CA SER A 155 -3.93 -8.84 9.08
C SER A 155 -4.48 -7.42 9.32
N PRO A 156 -4.87 -6.69 8.26
CA PRO A 156 -5.62 -5.43 8.36
C PRO A 156 -6.92 -5.57 9.15
N ALA A 157 -7.63 -6.70 9.02
CA ALA A 157 -8.85 -6.95 9.77
C ALA A 157 -8.60 -7.00 11.29
N ARG A 158 -7.44 -7.51 11.72
CA ARG A 158 -7.03 -7.45 13.13
C ARG A 158 -6.75 -6.02 13.56
N MET A 159 -6.12 -5.22 12.72
CA MET A 159 -5.91 -3.79 13.00
C MET A 159 -7.23 -3.02 13.13
N ASP A 160 -8.22 -3.29 12.27
CA ASP A 160 -9.55 -2.69 12.39
C ASP A 160 -10.20 -3.01 13.74
N ALA A 161 -10.10 -4.26 14.19
CA ALA A 161 -10.62 -4.66 15.50
C ALA A 161 -9.89 -3.93 16.65
N MET A 162 -8.57 -3.76 16.55
CA MET A 162 -7.76 -3.05 17.54
C MET A 162 -8.05 -1.53 17.54
N LEU A 163 -8.23 -0.92 16.37
CA LEU A 163 -8.73 0.45 16.24
C LEU A 163 -10.11 0.56 16.88
N ASN A 164 -10.96 -0.45 16.67
CA ASN A 164 -12.31 -0.44 17.23
C ASN A 164 -12.34 -0.49 18.76
N GLN A 165 -11.44 -1.28 19.34
CA GLN A 165 -11.21 -1.42 20.76
C GLN A 165 -10.46 -0.23 21.37
N GLY A 166 -9.93 0.69 20.55
CA GLY A 166 -9.15 1.84 21.00
C GLY A 166 -7.69 1.54 21.31
N THR A 167 -7.22 0.29 21.07
CA THR A 167 -5.81 -0.09 21.20
C THR A 167 -4.94 0.64 20.17
N LEU A 168 -5.44 0.77 18.94
CA LEU A 168 -4.76 1.53 17.89
C LEU A 168 -5.50 2.83 17.60
N ARG A 169 -4.75 3.83 17.16
CA ARG A 169 -5.24 5.12 16.65
C ARG A 169 -5.35 5.15 15.13
N LEU A 170 -4.70 4.20 14.45
CA LEU A 170 -4.66 4.04 13.00
C LEU A 170 -4.88 2.57 12.60
N SER A 171 -5.65 2.35 11.54
CA SER A 171 -5.70 1.10 10.76
C SER A 171 -5.27 1.39 9.31
N LEU A 172 -5.17 0.36 8.47
CA LEU A 172 -4.69 0.44 7.09
C LEU A 172 -5.67 -0.24 6.13
N THR A 173 -5.86 0.36 4.94
CA THR A 173 -6.60 -0.27 3.84
C THR A 173 -5.96 0.06 2.51
N PHE A 174 -6.02 -0.87 1.56
CA PHE A 174 -5.62 -0.67 0.17
C PHE A 174 -6.81 -0.28 -0.73
N ASN A 175 -8.03 -0.43 -0.22
CA ASN A 175 -9.25 -0.24 -0.99
C ASN A 175 -10.17 0.78 -0.27
N PRO A 176 -10.06 2.08 -0.60
CA PRO A 176 -10.84 3.13 0.05
C PRO A 176 -12.35 2.99 -0.23
N CYS A 177 -12.73 2.29 -1.31
CA CYS A 177 -14.11 1.98 -1.68
C CYS A 177 -14.68 0.75 -0.96
N THR A 178 -14.19 0.40 0.23
CA THR A 178 -14.85 -0.59 1.09
C THR A 178 -15.71 0.04 2.20
N PRO A 179 -16.72 0.91 1.92
CA PRO A 179 -17.85 1.03 2.83
C PRO A 179 -18.84 -0.10 2.49
N GLY A 180 -19.04 -1.05 3.41
CA GLY A 180 -20.33 -1.76 3.47
C GLY A 180 -20.41 -3.25 3.15
N ARG A 181 -19.31 -4.02 3.08
CA ARG A 181 -19.40 -5.50 3.04
C ARG A 181 -19.02 -6.17 4.36
N LYS A 182 -19.51 -5.62 5.48
CA LYS A 182 -19.60 -6.32 6.76
C LYS A 182 -21.06 -6.18 7.24
N PRO A 183 -21.77 -7.28 7.58
CA PRO A 183 -23.11 -7.19 8.14
C PRO A 183 -23.11 -6.31 9.40
N PRO A 184 -24.25 -5.67 9.75
CA PRO A 184 -24.30 -4.59 10.72
C PRO A 184 -24.05 -5.11 12.14
N ALA A 185 -22.79 -5.24 12.53
CA ALA A 185 -22.39 -5.07 13.90
C ALA A 185 -22.22 -3.56 14.13
N ALA A 186 -23.08 -3.02 14.97
CA ALA A 186 -23.18 -1.62 15.31
C ALA A 186 -21.82 -0.89 15.44
N ASN A 187 -21.80 0.37 14.97
CA ASN A 187 -20.83 1.43 15.29
C ASN A 187 -19.75 1.82 14.26
N TYR A 188 -19.99 1.66 12.96
CA TYR A 188 -19.36 2.56 11.99
C TYR A 188 -20.09 3.92 12.00
N ARG A 189 -19.86 4.73 13.06
CA ARG A 189 -20.15 6.17 12.95
C ARG A 189 -19.19 6.73 11.90
N ARG A 190 -19.78 7.46 10.96
CA ARG A 190 -19.22 8.08 9.75
C ARG A 190 -18.17 9.16 10.06
N THR A 191 -17.11 8.80 10.80
CA THR A 191 -16.05 9.71 11.29
C THR A 191 -14.65 9.23 10.94
N ALA A 192 -14.52 8.26 10.03
CA ALA A 192 -13.22 7.84 9.51
C ALA A 192 -12.72 8.86 8.48
N THR A 193 -11.47 9.31 8.60
CA THR A 193 -10.79 10.09 7.56
C THR A 193 -9.70 9.22 6.94
N ALA A 194 -9.71 9.14 5.62
CA ALA A 194 -8.65 8.57 4.82
C ALA A 194 -7.55 9.63 4.65
N SER A 195 -6.33 9.33 5.10
CA SER A 195 -5.13 10.11 4.78
C SER A 195 -4.19 9.23 3.99
N ALA A 196 -3.77 9.73 2.83
CA ALA A 196 -2.79 9.07 1.99
C ALA A 196 -1.38 9.50 2.41
N LEU A 197 -0.43 8.56 2.36
CA LEU A 197 0.99 8.90 2.26
C LEU A 197 1.24 9.67 0.94
N PRO A 198 2.30 10.49 0.85
CA PRO A 198 2.59 11.28 -0.34
C PRO A 198 2.65 10.38 -1.56
N ARG A 199 2.12 10.86 -2.69
CA ARG A 199 2.02 10.07 -3.93
C ARG A 199 3.41 9.67 -4.43
N GLY A 200 3.82 8.43 -4.15
CA GLY A 200 4.65 7.66 -5.08
C GLY A 200 3.77 7.14 -6.21
N PRO A 201 4.33 6.43 -7.21
CA PRO A 201 3.51 5.54 -8.03
C PRO A 201 2.64 4.70 -7.10
N SER A 202 1.39 4.43 -7.48
CA SER A 202 0.53 3.51 -6.73
C SER A 202 1.36 2.29 -6.33
N ALA A 203 1.20 1.74 -5.12
CA ALA A 203 1.86 0.46 -4.79
C ALA A 203 1.49 -0.65 -5.82
N THR A 204 0.41 -0.45 -6.58
CA THR A 204 0.04 -1.18 -7.79
C THR A 204 0.97 -0.97 -9.01
N SER A 205 1.91 -0.03 -9.02
CA SER A 205 2.82 0.23 -10.15
C SER A 205 4.27 -0.16 -9.81
N ILE A 206 4.65 -0.09 -8.53
CA ILE A 206 5.97 -0.55 -8.06
C ILE A 206 5.85 -2.00 -7.62
N SER A 207 6.00 -2.89 -8.58
CA SER A 207 6.33 -4.27 -8.29
C SER A 207 7.79 -4.33 -7.89
N LEU A 208 8.05 -4.49 -6.59
CA LEU A 208 9.35 -4.94 -6.15
C LEU A 208 9.46 -6.44 -6.53
N PRO A 209 10.50 -6.87 -7.26
CA PRO A 209 10.60 -8.26 -7.69
C PRO A 209 10.65 -9.21 -6.48
N SER A 210 10.30 -10.48 -6.69
CA SER A 210 10.19 -11.56 -5.70
C SER A 210 11.43 -11.79 -4.79
N ARG A 211 12.52 -11.04 -4.98
CA ARG A 211 13.71 -10.99 -4.12
C ARG A 211 13.66 -9.92 -3.02
N LEU A 212 12.66 -9.04 -3.01
CA LEU A 212 12.41 -8.10 -1.90
C LEU A 212 11.51 -8.69 -0.81
N THR A 213 10.72 -9.70 -1.15
CA THR A 213 9.90 -10.48 -0.20
C THR A 213 10.75 -11.14 0.90
N PRO A 214 11.92 -11.75 0.61
CA PRO A 214 12.84 -12.23 1.64
C PRO A 214 13.50 -11.10 2.44
N ALA A 215 13.87 -9.98 1.82
CA ALA A 215 14.55 -8.86 2.50
C ALA A 215 13.61 -8.10 3.46
N LEU A 216 12.35 -7.91 3.08
CA LEU A 216 11.30 -7.33 3.95
C LEU A 216 10.81 -8.32 5.02
N SER A 217 10.94 -9.62 4.77
CA SER A 217 10.73 -10.67 5.78
C SER A 217 11.89 -10.77 6.81
N LEU A 218 13.00 -10.08 6.58
CA LEU A 218 14.17 -9.98 7.48
C LEU A 218 14.16 -8.71 8.34
N ALA A 219 13.07 -7.93 8.32
CA ALA A 219 12.86 -6.89 9.34
C ALA A 219 13.09 -7.53 10.73
N PRO A 220 13.91 -6.91 11.60
CA PRO A 220 14.47 -7.58 12.76
C PRO A 220 13.38 -8.12 13.69
N LYS A 221 13.66 -9.30 14.29
CA LYS A 221 12.87 -9.94 15.34
C LYS A 221 12.70 -9.06 16.57
#